data_AF-A0A2S6PYL7-F1
#
_entry.id   AF-A0A2S6PYL7-F1
#
_cell.length_a   1.000
_cell.length_b   1.000
_cell.length_c   1.000
_cell.angle_alpha   90.00
_cell.angle_beta   90.00
_cell.angle_gamma   90.00
#
_symmetry.space_group_name_H-M   'P 1'
#
loop_
_entity.id
_entity.type
_entity.pdbx_description
1 polymer ?
#
loop_
_entity_poly.entity_id
_entity_poly.type
_entity_poly.pdbx_seq_one_letter_code
_entity_poly.pdbx_strand_id
1 'polypeptide(L)'
;MKNLTISMPVQVYGDPAEAVERSAQWRPGDPFPLLAGAALDRFSRLVGELPAVEVTPRTGTVFSTGGPVSRAAGRLLAVATERPHRHVDPAGLASAVAGAGPVALVGLASDLAEVGDWPAAGNPRVGVLTGRTPASLLCLVYRTLVPEAGARNGTFVVSNPFHQDELDADAIEKAEMDRLFTERNQLVVYHLHGRECSAGMPDAVICGRSHDGSDLPAPPPEGFRIPSCLRGEGCYRGDLAEEQRIRAMDLNAVLVFSQSCSTVAVGTSAFPSEVSLGAGFLEGTTVAVIGGMGSHMAEPGLEREVLDGVAAGLPLGDIVARLNSGDRGHRGGMATFGLLGDPGLVLTVPAEQEAPPPSPAPERSTAGGGEDAALETLRHLNDVVLPRCERLPWLELDGAEEEFLALRGRLRELAYRPADGDTAARAALLADEVAEAQHRLIRRAAASAQREGADFLGDSSSLFDQEAREEIHCVGCDRPRAFRLRLRHRVEQGLTVLTEQCRRCGDLHWSTAESPDTAPRILGPVDFPADRGIVSELTRELVNPGPHTVRGAVGFAFQTKDEPVLPSWVSEPVEIPAGGVYRFRIPLDLPAFPTVRPDPHTGQVMALLDGVYLLSPAVMNLA
;
A
#
# COMPACT_ATOMS: atom_id res chain seq x y z
N MET A 1 -27.86 -57.64 2.46
CA MET A 1 -27.09 -56.60 3.17
C MET A 1 -26.50 -55.69 2.11
N LYS A 2 -27.07 -54.49 1.89
CA LYS A 2 -26.45 -53.49 1.02
C LYS A 2 -25.25 -52.94 1.79
N ASN A 3 -24.04 -53.15 1.28
CA ASN A 3 -22.85 -52.48 1.81
C ASN A 3 -23.10 -50.97 1.70
N LEU A 4 -23.33 -50.32 2.83
CA LEU A 4 -23.35 -48.87 2.94
C LEU A 4 -21.90 -48.42 2.79
N THR A 5 -21.48 -48.17 1.55
CA THR A 5 -20.22 -47.49 1.28
C THR A 5 -20.40 -46.06 1.80
N ILE A 6 -19.74 -45.73 2.91
CA ILE A 6 -19.69 -44.36 3.42
C ILE A 6 -18.90 -43.57 2.38
N SER A 7 -19.59 -42.74 1.61
CA SER A 7 -18.95 -41.87 0.62
C SER A 7 -18.13 -40.82 1.38
N MET A 8 -16.81 -40.89 1.28
CA MET A 8 -15.96 -39.85 1.85
C MET A 8 -16.11 -38.58 1.01
N PRO A 9 -16.35 -37.41 1.62
CA PRO A 9 -16.56 -36.15 0.90
C PRO A 9 -15.30 -35.68 0.16
N VAL A 10 -14.12 -36.11 0.64
CA VAL A 10 -12.80 -35.71 0.14
C VAL A 10 -11.90 -36.95 0.04
N GLN A 11 -11.07 -36.99 -1.00
CA GLN A 11 -10.02 -38.01 -1.18
C GLN A 11 -8.65 -37.32 -1.16
N VAL A 12 -7.78 -37.71 -0.22
CA VAL A 12 -6.44 -37.15 -0.06
C VAL A 12 -5.39 -38.03 -0.73
N TYR A 13 -4.54 -37.43 -1.55
CA TYR A 13 -3.47 -38.08 -2.29
C TYR A 13 -2.10 -37.66 -1.74
N GLY A 14 -1.13 -38.58 -1.78
CA GLY A 14 0.27 -38.30 -1.44
C GLY A 14 1.15 -37.95 -2.64
N ASP A 15 0.76 -38.39 -3.84
CA ASP A 15 1.47 -38.11 -5.09
C ASP A 15 0.84 -36.92 -5.84
N PRO A 16 1.61 -35.85 -6.14
CA PRO A 16 1.14 -34.73 -6.93
C PRO A 16 0.61 -35.14 -8.32
N ALA A 17 1.22 -36.12 -8.99
CA ALA A 17 0.79 -36.51 -10.35
C ALA A 17 -0.61 -37.15 -10.33
N GLU A 18 -0.86 -38.07 -9.40
CA GLU A 18 -2.17 -38.67 -9.19
C GLU A 18 -3.22 -37.62 -8.80
N ALA A 19 -2.89 -36.70 -7.89
CA ALA A 19 -3.80 -35.62 -7.48
C ALA A 19 -4.22 -34.75 -8.68
N VAL A 20 -3.27 -34.41 -9.57
CA VAL A 20 -3.53 -33.64 -10.79
C VAL A 20 -4.42 -34.40 -11.76
N GLU A 21 -4.15 -35.68 -12.01
CA GLU A 21 -4.98 -36.52 -12.89
C GLU A 21 -6.43 -36.57 -12.39
N ARG A 22 -6.60 -36.81 -11.09
CA ARG A 22 -7.93 -36.91 -10.45
C ARG A 22 -8.66 -35.57 -10.45
N SER A 23 -7.95 -34.47 -10.19
CA SER A 23 -8.47 -33.11 -10.31
C SER A 23 -8.95 -32.79 -11.73
N ALA A 24 -8.22 -33.25 -12.74
CA ALA A 24 -8.59 -33.07 -14.15
C ALA A 24 -9.81 -33.89 -14.58
N GLN A 25 -10.16 -34.95 -13.83
CA GLN A 25 -11.29 -35.84 -14.14
C GLN A 25 -12.51 -35.65 -13.23
N TRP A 26 -12.36 -34.93 -12.10
CA TRP A 26 -13.40 -34.75 -11.09
C TRP A 26 -14.73 -34.25 -11.68
N ARG A 27 -15.82 -34.74 -11.09
CA ARG A 27 -17.21 -34.39 -11.40
C ARG A 27 -18.00 -34.17 -10.11
N PRO A 28 -19.07 -33.36 -10.15
CA PRO A 28 -19.98 -33.22 -9.02
C PRO A 28 -20.48 -34.57 -8.50
N GLY A 29 -20.39 -34.77 -7.17
CA GLY A 29 -20.75 -36.02 -6.49
C GLY A 29 -19.58 -36.98 -6.26
N ASP A 30 -18.46 -36.82 -6.96
CA ASP A 30 -17.22 -37.56 -6.66
C ASP A 30 -16.51 -36.92 -5.44
N PRO A 31 -15.77 -37.71 -4.62
CA PRO A 31 -14.92 -37.15 -3.57
C PRO A 31 -13.96 -36.10 -4.12
N PHE A 32 -13.89 -34.93 -3.47
CA PHE A 32 -13.04 -33.84 -3.95
C PHE A 32 -11.55 -34.21 -3.79
N PRO A 33 -10.72 -34.14 -4.85
CA PRO A 33 -9.32 -34.54 -4.78
C PRO A 33 -8.47 -33.45 -4.12
N LEU A 34 -7.75 -33.81 -3.05
CA LEU A 34 -6.81 -32.94 -2.36
C LEU A 34 -5.42 -33.57 -2.29
N LEU A 35 -4.39 -32.74 -2.27
CA LEU A 35 -3.01 -33.16 -2.04
C LEU A 35 -2.66 -32.95 -0.57
N ALA A 36 -2.05 -33.96 0.06
CA ALA A 36 -1.60 -33.87 1.45
C ALA A 36 -0.56 -32.74 1.63
N GLY A 37 -0.67 -31.99 2.72
CA GLY A 37 0.27 -30.92 3.04
C GLY A 37 -0.21 -30.01 4.16
N ALA A 38 0.68 -29.15 4.64
CA ALA A 38 0.45 -28.33 5.84
C ALA A 38 -0.79 -27.41 5.77
N ALA A 39 -1.14 -26.91 4.58
CA ALA A 39 -2.34 -26.10 4.40
C ALA A 39 -3.62 -26.90 4.69
N LEU A 40 -3.68 -28.15 4.23
CA LEU A 40 -4.80 -29.04 4.51
C LEU A 40 -4.85 -29.42 5.98
N ASP A 41 -3.70 -29.76 6.59
CA ASP A 41 -3.61 -30.13 8.01
C ASP A 41 -4.03 -28.98 8.94
N ARG A 42 -3.72 -27.73 8.58
CA ARG A 42 -4.20 -26.54 9.30
C ARG A 42 -5.72 -26.43 9.20
N PHE A 43 -6.26 -26.49 7.98
CA PHE A 43 -7.69 -26.35 7.77
C PHE A 43 -8.49 -27.46 8.45
N SER A 44 -8.08 -28.73 8.32
CA SER A 44 -8.76 -29.88 8.93
C SER A 44 -8.74 -29.84 10.47
N ARG A 45 -7.67 -29.32 11.08
CA ARG A 45 -7.62 -29.12 12.54
C ARG A 45 -8.66 -28.12 13.03
N LEU A 46 -8.95 -27.10 12.23
CA LEU A 46 -9.90 -26.04 12.59
C LEU A 46 -11.36 -26.45 12.35
N VAL A 47 -11.64 -27.10 11.21
CA VAL A 47 -13.02 -27.46 10.83
C VAL A 47 -13.45 -28.85 11.31
N GLY A 48 -12.49 -29.72 11.66
CA GLY A 48 -12.74 -31.12 11.96
C GLY A 48 -13.03 -31.92 10.70
N GLU A 49 -14.29 -32.32 10.50
CA GLU A 49 -14.71 -33.08 9.31
C GLU A 49 -14.79 -32.15 8.08
N LEU A 50 -14.14 -32.58 6.99
CA LEU A 50 -14.10 -31.80 5.75
C LEU A 50 -15.44 -31.91 5.01
N PRO A 51 -16.16 -30.80 4.77
CA PRO A 51 -17.46 -30.84 4.08
C PRO A 51 -17.35 -31.27 2.62
N ALA A 52 -18.42 -31.85 2.09
CA ALA A 52 -18.53 -32.12 0.66
C ALA A 52 -18.60 -30.80 -0.13
N VAL A 53 -18.05 -30.81 -1.35
CA VAL A 53 -18.20 -29.69 -2.29
C VAL A 53 -19.52 -29.80 -3.01
N GLU A 54 -20.35 -28.76 -2.90
CA GLU A 54 -21.56 -28.60 -3.69
C GLU A 54 -21.30 -27.70 -4.90
N VAL A 55 -22.02 -27.95 -6.00
CA VAL A 55 -21.95 -27.08 -7.18
C VAL A 55 -22.68 -25.79 -6.86
N THR A 56 -21.95 -24.67 -6.92
CA THR A 56 -22.50 -23.33 -6.67
C THR A 56 -22.22 -22.44 -7.88
N PRO A 57 -23.20 -22.21 -8.77
CA PRO A 57 -23.00 -21.40 -9.96
C PRO A 57 -22.48 -19.99 -9.62
N ARG A 58 -21.45 -19.53 -10.33
CA ARG A 58 -20.87 -18.17 -10.18
C ARG A 58 -20.72 -17.50 -11.54
N THR A 59 -20.71 -16.18 -11.56
CA THR A 59 -20.49 -15.40 -12.79
C THR A 59 -19.01 -15.35 -13.19
N GLY A 60 -18.75 -15.09 -14.47
CA GLY A 60 -17.41 -14.87 -14.99
C GLY A 60 -16.75 -16.08 -15.64
N THR A 61 -15.42 -16.03 -15.79
CA THR A 61 -14.60 -17.08 -16.42
C THR A 61 -13.45 -17.48 -15.50
N VAL A 62 -13.06 -18.75 -15.53
CA VAL A 62 -11.84 -19.22 -14.84
C VAL A 62 -10.70 -19.32 -15.85
N PHE A 63 -9.63 -18.58 -15.60
CA PHE A 63 -8.38 -18.72 -16.31
C PHE A 63 -7.36 -19.47 -15.44
N SER A 64 -6.48 -20.22 -16.08
CA SER A 64 -5.31 -20.81 -15.42
C SER A 64 -4.06 -20.55 -16.23
N THR A 65 -2.93 -20.43 -15.58
CA THR A 65 -1.62 -20.23 -16.22
C THR A 65 -0.56 -21.10 -15.55
N GLY A 66 0.53 -21.41 -16.27
CA GLY A 66 1.61 -22.26 -15.77
C GLY A 66 1.39 -23.76 -15.97
N GLY A 67 1.78 -24.57 -14.99
CA GLY A 67 1.89 -26.03 -15.13
C GLY A 67 0.58 -26.84 -15.05
N PRO A 68 0.67 -28.19 -15.14
CA PRO A 68 -0.48 -29.09 -15.04
C PRO A 68 -1.31 -28.94 -13.76
N VAL A 69 -0.66 -28.63 -12.62
CA VAL A 69 -1.33 -28.38 -11.34
C VAL A 69 -2.27 -27.17 -11.44
N SER A 70 -1.76 -26.04 -11.91
CA SER A 70 -2.52 -24.79 -12.07
C SER A 70 -3.70 -24.98 -13.02
N ARG A 71 -3.49 -25.73 -14.12
CA ARG A 71 -4.56 -26.10 -15.06
C ARG A 71 -5.64 -26.96 -14.41
N ALA A 72 -5.26 -27.97 -13.64
CA ALA A 72 -6.21 -28.87 -12.97
C ALA A 72 -6.98 -28.16 -11.86
N ALA A 73 -6.31 -27.33 -11.06
CA ALA A 73 -6.93 -26.47 -10.05
C ALA A 73 -7.94 -25.49 -10.66
N GLY A 74 -7.58 -24.83 -11.77
CA GLY A 74 -8.49 -23.96 -12.51
C GLY A 74 -9.71 -24.70 -13.05
N ARG A 75 -9.53 -25.93 -13.56
CA ARG A 75 -10.65 -26.76 -14.00
C ARG A 75 -11.57 -27.15 -12.83
N LEU A 76 -11.03 -27.55 -11.69
CA LEU A 76 -11.81 -27.90 -10.50
C LEU A 76 -12.72 -26.73 -10.10
N LEU A 77 -12.15 -25.54 -9.95
CA LEU A 77 -12.89 -24.33 -9.63
C LEU A 77 -14.00 -24.08 -10.67
N ALA A 78 -13.67 -24.17 -11.96
CA ALA A 78 -14.61 -23.94 -13.05
C ALA A 78 -15.79 -24.92 -13.04
N VAL A 79 -15.54 -26.22 -12.88
CA VAL A 79 -16.59 -27.25 -12.83
C VAL A 79 -17.48 -27.06 -11.60
N ALA A 80 -16.89 -26.84 -10.42
CA ALA A 80 -17.65 -26.65 -9.18
C ALA A 80 -18.47 -25.35 -9.16
N THR A 81 -18.18 -24.40 -10.05
CA THR A 81 -18.84 -23.09 -10.13
C THR A 81 -19.59 -22.85 -11.44
N GLU A 82 -19.72 -23.88 -12.29
CA GLU A 82 -20.35 -23.83 -13.62
C GLU A 82 -19.81 -22.73 -14.55
N ARG A 83 -18.53 -22.38 -14.41
CA ARG A 83 -17.87 -21.36 -15.25
C ARG A 83 -17.08 -22.00 -16.39
N PRO A 84 -16.92 -21.30 -17.53
CA PRO A 84 -15.97 -21.73 -18.56
C PRO A 84 -14.53 -21.69 -18.01
N HIS A 85 -13.72 -22.68 -18.40
CA HIS A 85 -12.28 -22.75 -18.09
C HIS A 85 -11.44 -22.50 -19.33
N ARG A 86 -10.41 -21.67 -19.21
CA ARG A 86 -9.39 -21.46 -20.24
C ARG A 86 -7.99 -21.55 -19.63
N HIS A 87 -7.07 -22.18 -20.34
CA HIS A 87 -5.66 -22.19 -19.98
C HIS A 87 -4.90 -21.28 -20.93
N VAL A 88 -4.08 -20.38 -20.38
CA VAL A 88 -3.39 -19.31 -21.12
C VAL A 88 -1.96 -19.20 -20.63
N ASP A 89 -1.02 -19.07 -21.57
CA ASP A 89 0.39 -18.83 -21.25
C ASP A 89 0.59 -17.47 -20.57
N PRO A 90 1.59 -17.31 -19.67
CA PRO A 90 1.80 -16.06 -18.94
C PRO A 90 1.86 -14.80 -19.84
N ALA A 91 2.50 -14.89 -21.00
CA ALA A 91 2.61 -13.79 -21.96
C ALA A 91 1.27 -13.35 -22.58
N GLY A 92 0.29 -14.24 -22.70
CA GLY A 92 -1.03 -13.96 -23.25
C GLY A 92 -2.04 -13.49 -22.20
N LEU A 93 -1.68 -13.54 -20.92
CA LEU A 93 -2.61 -13.39 -19.82
C LEU A 93 -3.25 -12.00 -19.77
N ALA A 94 -2.45 -10.93 -19.89
CA ALA A 94 -2.96 -9.55 -19.85
C ALA A 94 -4.05 -9.30 -20.90
N SER A 95 -3.86 -9.79 -22.13
CA SER A 95 -4.86 -9.70 -23.19
C SER A 95 -6.10 -10.57 -22.91
N ALA A 96 -5.92 -11.73 -22.28
CA ALA A 96 -7.02 -12.66 -22.00
C ALA A 96 -7.97 -12.15 -20.90
N VAL A 97 -7.45 -11.36 -19.95
CA VAL A 97 -8.21 -10.83 -18.81
C VAL A 97 -8.72 -9.39 -19.00
N ALA A 98 -8.35 -8.72 -20.09
CA ALA A 98 -8.71 -7.32 -20.42
C ALA A 98 -10.21 -7.07 -20.74
N GLY A 99 -11.13 -7.94 -20.30
CA GLY A 99 -12.58 -7.79 -20.47
C GLY A 99 -13.27 -7.16 -19.27
N ALA A 100 -14.57 -6.83 -19.39
CA ALA A 100 -15.35 -6.17 -18.33
C ALA A 100 -15.96 -7.14 -17.28
N GLY A 101 -15.83 -8.45 -17.48
CA GLY A 101 -16.44 -9.47 -16.62
C GLY A 101 -15.53 -9.95 -15.48
N PRO A 102 -16.08 -10.61 -14.46
CA PRO A 102 -15.29 -11.26 -13.41
C PRO A 102 -14.39 -12.37 -13.97
N VAL A 103 -13.15 -12.42 -13.48
CA VAL A 103 -12.17 -13.43 -13.89
C VAL A 103 -11.46 -14.02 -12.69
N ALA A 104 -11.62 -15.32 -12.45
CA ALA A 104 -10.80 -16.05 -11.49
C ALA A 104 -9.53 -16.55 -12.19
N LEU A 105 -8.37 -16.02 -11.84
CA LEU A 105 -7.08 -16.50 -12.33
C LEU A 105 -6.46 -17.47 -11.33
N VAL A 106 -6.11 -18.67 -11.79
CA VAL A 106 -5.53 -19.74 -10.96
C VAL A 106 -4.10 -20.06 -11.41
N GLY A 107 -3.14 -20.00 -10.49
CA GLY A 107 -1.73 -20.30 -10.78
C GLY A 107 -0.87 -20.40 -9.54
N LEU A 108 0.25 -21.11 -9.61
CA LEU A 108 1.26 -21.06 -8.56
C LEU A 108 1.90 -19.66 -8.50
N ALA A 109 2.41 -19.27 -7.33
CA ALA A 109 3.04 -17.97 -7.17
C ALA A 109 4.23 -17.78 -8.13
N SER A 110 4.98 -18.85 -8.41
CA SER A 110 6.05 -18.88 -9.41
C SER A 110 5.56 -18.62 -10.83
N ASP A 111 4.45 -19.26 -11.24
CA ASP A 111 3.86 -19.10 -12.57
C ASP A 111 3.40 -17.65 -12.80
N LEU A 112 2.86 -17.02 -11.75
CA LEU A 112 2.36 -15.66 -11.80
C LEU A 112 3.47 -14.61 -11.74
N ALA A 113 4.64 -14.94 -11.18
CA ALA A 113 5.80 -14.07 -11.21
C ALA A 113 6.31 -13.83 -12.65
N GLU A 114 6.15 -14.81 -13.54
CA GLU A 114 6.54 -14.71 -14.95
C GLU A 114 5.71 -13.69 -15.73
N VAL A 115 4.51 -13.32 -15.24
CA VAL A 115 3.66 -12.27 -15.85
C VAL A 115 4.35 -10.90 -15.79
N GLY A 116 5.17 -10.67 -14.76
CA GLY A 116 5.95 -9.43 -14.59
C GLY A 116 5.14 -8.18 -14.25
N ASP A 117 3.82 -8.31 -14.11
CA ASP A 117 2.88 -7.29 -13.66
C ASP A 117 1.64 -7.90 -12.99
N TRP A 118 0.78 -7.06 -12.39
CA TRP A 118 -0.40 -7.51 -11.66
C TRP A 118 -1.45 -7.94 -12.67
N PRO A 119 -1.91 -9.20 -12.64
CA PRO A 119 -2.82 -9.72 -13.66
C PRO A 119 -4.13 -8.93 -13.80
N ALA A 120 -4.62 -8.27 -12.73
CA ALA A 120 -5.84 -7.46 -12.78
C ALA A 120 -5.63 -5.99 -13.17
N ALA A 121 -4.46 -5.62 -13.71
CA ALA A 121 -4.10 -4.22 -13.99
C ALA A 121 -5.22 -3.38 -14.63
N GLY A 122 -5.87 -3.94 -15.65
CA GLY A 122 -6.93 -3.27 -16.42
C GLY A 122 -8.36 -3.71 -16.09
N ASN A 123 -8.56 -4.55 -15.06
CA ASN A 123 -9.88 -5.04 -14.70
C ASN A 123 -9.96 -5.31 -13.18
N PRO A 124 -10.63 -4.46 -12.39
CA PRO A 124 -10.71 -4.62 -10.94
C PRO A 124 -11.53 -5.84 -10.49
N ARG A 125 -12.23 -6.52 -11.41
CA ARG A 125 -13.00 -7.75 -11.14
C ARG A 125 -12.21 -9.03 -11.38
N VAL A 126 -10.89 -8.95 -11.62
CA VAL A 126 -10.05 -10.16 -11.60
C VAL A 126 -9.63 -10.44 -10.17
N GLY A 127 -9.80 -11.69 -9.73
CA GLY A 127 -9.21 -12.20 -8.50
C GLY A 127 -8.22 -13.32 -8.79
N VAL A 128 -7.15 -13.38 -8.01
CA VAL A 128 -6.04 -14.31 -8.20
C VAL A 128 -6.03 -15.37 -7.11
N LEU A 129 -6.32 -16.61 -7.45
CA LEU A 129 -6.16 -17.76 -6.57
C LEU A 129 -4.76 -18.33 -6.75
N THR A 130 -3.90 -18.16 -5.73
CA THR A 130 -2.51 -18.59 -5.79
C THR A 130 -2.06 -19.32 -4.53
N GLY A 131 -1.07 -20.19 -4.69
CA GLY A 131 -0.37 -20.86 -3.61
C GLY A 131 1.10 -21.03 -3.96
N ARG A 132 1.97 -21.09 -2.94
CA ARG A 132 3.41 -21.33 -3.13
C ARG A 132 3.71 -22.78 -3.52
N THR A 133 2.82 -23.70 -3.14
CA THR A 133 2.93 -25.13 -3.44
C THR A 133 1.66 -25.67 -4.09
N PRO A 134 1.75 -26.79 -4.83
CA PRO A 134 0.57 -27.50 -5.35
C PRO A 134 -0.48 -27.84 -4.28
N ALA A 135 -0.04 -28.25 -3.09
CA ALA A 135 -0.94 -28.60 -1.99
C ALA A 135 -1.68 -27.36 -1.47
N SER A 136 -0.98 -26.24 -1.28
CA SER A 136 -1.59 -24.97 -0.87
C SER A 136 -2.61 -24.48 -1.90
N LEU A 137 -2.30 -24.58 -3.20
CA LEU A 137 -3.20 -24.13 -4.28
C LEU A 137 -4.49 -24.98 -4.35
N LEU A 138 -4.38 -26.31 -4.34
CA LEU A 138 -5.55 -27.20 -4.36
C LEU A 138 -6.40 -27.04 -3.09
N CYS A 139 -5.76 -26.89 -1.93
CA CYS A 139 -6.47 -26.63 -0.67
C CYS A 139 -7.15 -25.26 -0.66
N LEU A 140 -6.58 -24.24 -1.31
CA LEU A 140 -7.23 -22.93 -1.49
C LEU A 140 -8.48 -23.06 -2.34
N VAL A 141 -8.40 -23.71 -3.51
CA VAL A 141 -9.57 -23.95 -4.38
C VAL A 141 -10.70 -24.64 -3.61
N TYR A 142 -10.37 -25.67 -2.83
CA TYR A 142 -11.35 -26.35 -1.98
C TYR A 142 -11.98 -25.40 -0.94
N ARG A 143 -11.18 -24.65 -0.16
CA ARG A 143 -11.71 -23.71 0.85
C ARG A 143 -12.57 -22.61 0.24
N THR A 144 -12.26 -22.14 -0.97
CA THR A 144 -13.07 -21.19 -1.73
C THR A 144 -14.46 -21.75 -2.12
N LEU A 145 -14.61 -23.08 -2.19
CA LEU A 145 -15.88 -23.75 -2.47
C LEU A 145 -16.68 -24.08 -1.21
N VAL A 146 -16.04 -24.07 -0.04
CA VAL A 146 -16.68 -24.28 1.28
C VAL A 146 -16.37 -23.13 2.25
N PRO A 147 -16.64 -21.86 1.87
CA PRO A 147 -16.18 -20.69 2.63
C PRO A 147 -16.71 -20.68 4.08
N GLU A 148 -17.91 -21.19 4.32
CA GLU A 148 -18.58 -21.20 5.63
C GLU A 148 -18.05 -22.26 6.62
N ALA A 149 -17.19 -23.19 6.15
CA ALA A 149 -16.73 -24.30 6.98
C ALA A 149 -15.92 -23.81 8.20
N GLY A 150 -16.49 -23.99 9.39
CA GLY A 150 -15.89 -23.52 10.66
C GLY A 150 -15.85 -21.99 10.81
N ALA A 151 -16.50 -21.24 9.93
CA ALA A 151 -16.58 -19.79 10.01
C ALA A 151 -17.52 -19.34 11.13
N ARG A 152 -17.16 -18.25 11.81
CA ARG A 152 -18.03 -17.53 12.73
C ARG A 152 -18.42 -16.20 12.13
N ASN A 153 -19.69 -15.87 12.27
CA ASN A 153 -20.20 -14.56 11.90
C ASN A 153 -19.51 -13.48 12.74
N GLY A 154 -19.17 -12.37 12.10
CA GLY A 154 -18.57 -11.21 12.75
C GLY A 154 -17.33 -10.70 12.01
N THR A 155 -16.98 -9.47 12.38
CA THR A 155 -15.77 -8.79 11.95
C THR A 155 -14.81 -8.75 13.14
N PHE A 156 -13.51 -8.92 12.87
CA PHE A 156 -12.46 -8.70 13.85
C PHE A 156 -11.51 -7.63 13.32
N VAL A 157 -11.36 -6.51 14.03
CA VAL A 157 -10.54 -5.37 13.59
C VAL A 157 -9.23 -5.33 14.38
N VAL A 158 -8.11 -5.32 13.66
CA VAL A 158 -6.77 -5.11 14.22
C VAL A 158 -6.25 -3.77 13.74
N SER A 159 -6.01 -2.83 14.65
CA SER A 159 -5.53 -1.48 14.30
C SER A 159 -4.17 -1.17 14.94
N ASN A 160 -3.50 -0.15 14.40
CA ASN A 160 -2.31 0.43 15.00
C ASN A 160 -2.73 1.49 16.03
N PRO A 161 -2.08 1.60 17.21
CA PRO A 161 -2.47 2.58 18.23
C PRO A 161 -2.23 4.05 17.83
N PHE A 162 -1.68 4.31 16.64
CA PHE A 162 -1.56 5.65 16.09
C PHE A 162 -2.70 6.02 15.14
N HIS A 163 -3.64 5.11 14.86
CA HIS A 163 -4.81 5.41 14.03
C HIS A 163 -6.01 5.85 14.88
N GLN A 164 -6.81 6.77 14.34
CA GLN A 164 -7.97 7.34 15.04
C GLN A 164 -9.04 6.30 15.43
N ASP A 165 -9.04 5.14 14.78
CA ASP A 165 -9.99 4.06 15.01
C ASP A 165 -9.52 3.03 16.05
N GLU A 166 -8.39 3.28 16.73
CA GLU A 166 -7.87 2.39 17.78
C GLU A 166 -8.91 2.07 18.86
N LEU A 167 -9.81 3.03 19.15
CA LEU A 167 -10.82 2.91 20.20
C LEU A 167 -11.91 1.88 19.86
N ASP A 168 -12.10 1.60 18.57
CA ASP A 168 -13.10 0.67 18.04
C ASP A 168 -12.47 -0.66 17.59
N ALA A 169 -11.16 -0.83 17.74
CA ALA A 169 -10.44 -2.04 17.35
C ALA A 169 -10.62 -3.19 18.36
N ASP A 170 -10.71 -4.44 17.87
CA ASP A 170 -10.70 -5.64 18.72
C ASP A 170 -9.30 -5.97 19.26
N ALA A 171 -8.24 -5.50 18.57
CA ALA A 171 -6.85 -5.68 18.97
C ALA A 171 -5.95 -4.54 18.48
N ILE A 172 -5.10 -4.03 19.37
CA ILE A 172 -3.97 -3.12 19.08
C ILE A 172 -2.62 -3.73 19.48
N GLU A 173 -2.64 -4.76 20.33
CA GLU A 173 -1.47 -5.54 20.78
C GLU A 173 -1.66 -7.04 20.54
N LYS A 174 -0.55 -7.80 20.53
CA LYS A 174 -0.60 -9.24 20.26
C LYS A 174 -1.49 -10.01 21.23
N ALA A 175 -1.49 -9.64 22.52
CA ALA A 175 -2.23 -10.38 23.56
C ALA A 175 -3.76 -10.40 23.29
N GLU A 176 -4.25 -9.47 22.50
CA GLU A 176 -5.68 -9.33 22.15
C GLU A 176 -6.06 -10.16 20.92
N MET A 177 -5.07 -10.68 20.18
CA MET A 177 -5.27 -11.48 18.96
C MET A 177 -5.60 -12.95 19.23
N ASP A 178 -5.68 -13.40 20.49
CA ASP A 178 -5.87 -14.82 20.86
C ASP A 178 -7.03 -15.50 20.09
N ARG A 179 -8.12 -14.76 19.87
CA ARG A 179 -9.29 -15.25 19.10
C ARG A 179 -8.92 -15.63 17.66
N LEU A 180 -8.03 -14.89 17.00
CA LEU A 180 -7.63 -15.18 15.62
C LEU A 180 -6.85 -16.49 15.49
N PHE A 181 -6.21 -16.98 16.56
CA PHE A 181 -5.48 -18.25 16.55
C PHE A 181 -6.40 -19.47 16.71
N THR A 182 -7.58 -19.28 17.30
CA THR A 182 -8.51 -20.38 17.64
C THR A 182 -9.82 -20.34 16.88
N GLU A 183 -10.21 -19.20 16.33
CA GLU A 183 -11.52 -18.98 15.71
C GLU A 183 -11.37 -18.43 14.29
N ARG A 184 -12.14 -18.96 13.35
CA ARG A 184 -12.18 -18.48 11.97
C ARG A 184 -13.25 -17.39 11.83
N ASN A 185 -12.83 -16.12 11.82
CA ASN A 185 -13.77 -15.00 11.67
C ASN A 185 -14.19 -14.80 10.20
N GLN A 186 -15.42 -14.37 9.95
CA GLN A 186 -15.91 -14.14 8.58
C GLN A 186 -15.10 -13.05 7.88
N LEU A 187 -14.86 -11.93 8.57
CA LEU A 187 -14.02 -10.84 8.10
C LEU A 187 -12.98 -10.49 9.18
N VAL A 188 -11.73 -10.36 8.77
CA VAL A 188 -10.69 -9.74 9.60
C VAL A 188 -10.17 -8.51 8.87
N VAL A 189 -10.17 -7.37 9.55
CA VAL A 189 -9.71 -6.08 9.03
C VAL A 189 -8.37 -5.74 9.68
N TYR A 190 -7.38 -5.37 8.88
CA TYR A 190 -6.07 -4.91 9.37
C TYR A 190 -5.83 -3.47 8.94
N HIS A 191 -5.74 -2.56 9.92
CA HIS A 191 -5.29 -1.17 9.76
C HIS A 191 -3.90 -1.05 10.36
N LEU A 192 -2.92 -1.58 9.63
CA LEU A 192 -1.55 -1.68 10.12
C LEU A 192 -0.58 -1.10 9.10
N HIS A 193 0.43 -0.38 9.58
CA HIS A 193 1.59 -0.08 8.77
C HIS A 193 2.33 -1.37 8.44
N GLY A 194 2.65 -1.56 7.17
CA GLY A 194 3.26 -2.79 6.71
C GLY A 194 4.14 -2.60 5.49
N ARG A 195 4.79 -3.70 5.14
CA ARG A 195 5.54 -3.94 3.91
C ARG A 195 4.88 -5.13 3.24
N GLU A 196 5.21 -5.37 1.98
CA GLU A 196 4.71 -6.55 1.26
C GLU A 196 4.94 -7.87 2.02
N CYS A 197 5.99 -7.96 2.84
CA CYS A 197 6.33 -9.16 3.60
C CYS A 197 5.81 -9.22 5.05
N SER A 198 5.28 -8.12 5.60
CA SER A 198 4.87 -8.07 7.01
C SER A 198 3.99 -6.87 7.36
N ALA A 199 3.07 -7.01 8.30
CA ALA A 199 2.37 -5.90 8.95
C ALA A 199 2.82 -5.76 10.41
N GLY A 200 3.12 -4.54 10.86
CA GLY A 200 3.71 -4.26 12.16
C GLY A 200 2.69 -3.81 13.21
N MET A 201 2.83 -4.35 14.41
CA MET A 201 2.18 -3.89 15.65
C MET A 201 3.26 -3.32 16.59
N PRO A 202 2.89 -2.61 17.68
CA PRO A 202 3.87 -2.13 18.66
C PRO A 202 4.72 -3.27 19.23
N ASP A 203 4.07 -4.35 19.67
CA ASP A 203 4.67 -5.47 20.40
C ASP A 203 4.82 -6.76 19.56
N ALA A 204 4.47 -6.72 18.26
CA ALA A 204 4.50 -7.89 17.39
C ALA A 204 4.64 -7.54 15.90
N VAL A 205 4.84 -8.58 15.09
CA VAL A 205 4.83 -8.47 13.63
C VAL A 205 4.08 -9.66 13.02
N ILE A 206 3.13 -9.39 12.12
CA ILE A 206 2.47 -10.40 11.30
C ILE A 206 3.31 -10.61 10.05
N CYS A 207 3.87 -11.80 9.88
CA CYS A 207 4.84 -12.14 8.84
C CYS A 207 4.23 -13.07 7.78
N GLY A 208 4.52 -12.80 6.50
CA GLY A 208 4.07 -13.65 5.39
C GLY A 208 4.84 -14.96 5.21
N ARG A 209 5.93 -15.20 5.96
CA ARG A 209 6.83 -16.35 5.77
C ARG A 209 6.12 -17.70 5.95
N SER A 210 6.27 -18.61 4.99
CA SER A 210 5.61 -19.94 4.96
C SER A 210 6.20 -21.00 5.89
N HIS A 211 7.49 -20.90 6.25
CA HIS A 211 8.25 -21.97 6.88
C HIS A 211 9.11 -21.50 8.05
N ASP A 212 9.19 -22.37 9.05
CA ASP A 212 10.12 -22.31 10.17
C ASP A 212 11.53 -22.68 9.67
N GLY A 213 12.14 -21.78 8.89
CA GLY A 213 13.57 -21.89 8.57
C GLY A 213 13.98 -22.88 7.47
N SER A 214 13.11 -23.30 6.54
CA SER A 214 13.55 -24.11 5.39
C SER A 214 14.49 -23.32 4.47
N ASP A 215 15.41 -24.05 3.83
CA ASP A 215 16.48 -23.55 2.96
C ASP A 215 16.01 -22.44 2.01
N LEU A 216 16.75 -21.34 2.04
CA LEU A 216 16.55 -20.23 1.13
C LEU A 216 16.81 -20.72 -0.30
N PRO A 217 15.96 -20.39 -1.28
CA PRO A 217 16.35 -20.57 -2.68
C PRO A 217 17.60 -19.71 -2.93
N ALA A 218 18.75 -20.38 -3.07
CA ALA A 218 20.01 -19.74 -3.38
C ALA A 218 20.31 -19.91 -4.89
N PRO A 219 20.62 -18.82 -5.63
CA PRO A 219 20.62 -17.40 -5.22
C PRO A 219 19.21 -16.75 -5.29
N PRO A 220 18.98 -15.64 -4.55
CA PRO A 220 17.76 -14.86 -4.69
C PRO A 220 17.62 -14.35 -6.13
N PRO A 221 16.42 -14.40 -6.73
CA PRO A 221 16.21 -13.93 -8.10
C PRO A 221 16.56 -12.45 -8.25
N GLU A 222 17.20 -12.09 -9.36
CA GLU A 222 17.56 -10.71 -9.67
C GLU A 222 16.34 -9.78 -9.65
N GLY A 223 16.51 -8.57 -9.15
CA GLY A 223 15.46 -7.56 -9.11
C GLY A 223 14.50 -7.66 -7.92
N PHE A 224 14.68 -8.58 -6.98
CA PHE A 224 13.91 -8.59 -5.74
C PHE A 224 14.63 -7.89 -4.57
N ARG A 225 13.85 -7.22 -3.72
CA ARG A 225 14.26 -6.75 -2.40
C ARG A 225 14.29 -7.96 -1.47
N ILE A 226 15.49 -8.31 -0.97
CA ILE A 226 15.67 -9.50 -0.13
C ILE A 226 15.71 -9.08 1.34
N PRO A 227 14.70 -9.45 2.13
CA PRO A 227 14.63 -9.08 3.54
C PRO A 227 15.68 -9.85 4.35
N SER A 228 16.11 -9.28 5.47
CA SER A 228 17.11 -9.83 6.40
C SER A 228 16.86 -11.31 6.77
N CYS A 229 15.61 -11.68 7.00
CA CYS A 229 15.24 -13.06 7.35
C CYS A 229 15.53 -14.06 6.22
N LEU A 230 15.44 -13.65 4.96
CA LEU A 230 15.83 -14.45 3.80
C LEU A 230 17.34 -14.43 3.53
N ARG A 231 18.12 -13.75 4.36
CA ARG A 231 19.60 -13.78 4.31
C ARG A 231 20.20 -14.60 5.46
N GLY A 232 19.37 -15.14 6.35
CA GLY A 232 19.82 -15.83 7.57
C GLY A 232 20.14 -14.89 8.74
N GLU A 233 19.82 -13.60 8.63
CA GLU A 233 20.21 -12.56 9.60
C GLU A 233 19.12 -12.26 10.65
N GLY A 234 18.13 -13.16 10.77
CA GLY A 234 16.97 -13.02 11.65
C GLY A 234 15.92 -12.02 11.15
N CYS A 235 14.93 -11.71 11.98
CA CYS A 235 13.90 -10.71 11.65
C CYS A 235 14.47 -9.29 11.68
N TYR A 236 13.93 -8.38 10.86
CA TYR A 236 14.33 -6.97 10.90
C TYR A 236 13.98 -6.30 12.25
N ARG A 237 12.84 -6.70 12.84
CA ARG A 237 12.46 -6.41 14.23
C ARG A 237 13.23 -7.33 15.17
N GLY A 238 14.52 -7.03 15.31
CA GLY A 238 15.45 -7.78 16.17
C GLY A 238 15.14 -7.66 17.66
N ASP A 239 14.37 -6.65 18.02
CA ASP A 239 13.79 -6.39 19.36
C ASP A 239 12.70 -7.40 19.74
N LEU A 240 12.00 -7.98 18.75
CA LEU A 240 10.92 -8.93 18.99
C LEU A 240 11.44 -10.36 19.21
N ALA A 241 10.90 -11.01 20.25
CA ALA A 241 11.06 -12.44 20.49
C ALA A 241 10.36 -13.29 19.41
N GLU A 242 10.61 -14.59 19.38
CA GLU A 242 10.05 -15.47 18.33
C GLU A 242 8.53 -15.58 18.42
N GLU A 243 7.99 -15.67 19.63
CA GLU A 243 6.56 -15.70 19.89
C GLU A 243 5.83 -14.41 19.45
N GLN A 244 6.54 -13.28 19.37
CA GLN A 244 6.02 -12.00 18.87
C GLN A 244 6.01 -11.91 17.33
N ARG A 245 6.52 -12.94 16.64
CA ARG A 245 6.53 -13.04 15.17
C ARG A 245 5.42 -13.97 14.72
N ILE A 246 4.25 -13.38 14.53
CA ILE A 246 3.03 -14.09 14.20
C ILE A 246 3.05 -14.45 12.72
N ARG A 247 2.91 -15.73 12.36
CA ARG A 247 2.79 -16.10 10.94
C ARG A 247 1.37 -15.80 10.47
N ALA A 248 1.24 -15.14 9.31
CA ALA A 248 -0.06 -14.83 8.71
C ALA A 248 -0.91 -16.09 8.47
N MET A 249 -0.27 -17.24 8.21
CA MET A 249 -0.96 -18.53 8.04
C MET A 249 -1.55 -19.12 9.33
N ASP A 250 -1.16 -18.62 10.50
CA ASP A 250 -1.70 -19.06 11.79
C ASP A 250 -2.94 -18.25 12.22
N LEU A 251 -3.22 -17.15 11.52
CA LEU A 251 -4.39 -16.29 11.76
C LEU A 251 -5.57 -16.78 10.92
N ASN A 252 -6.71 -16.99 11.58
CA ASN A 252 -7.86 -17.64 10.99
C ASN A 252 -8.94 -16.64 10.57
N ALA A 253 -9.20 -16.61 9.26
CA ALA A 253 -10.23 -15.78 8.65
C ALA A 253 -10.91 -16.54 7.50
N VAL A 254 -12.07 -16.07 7.06
CA VAL A 254 -12.62 -16.37 5.74
C VAL A 254 -12.10 -15.32 4.76
N LEU A 255 -12.45 -14.05 4.98
CA LEU A 255 -11.96 -12.89 4.24
C LEU A 255 -11.03 -12.05 5.11
N VAL A 256 -9.91 -11.64 4.54
CA VAL A 256 -9.04 -10.61 5.11
C VAL A 256 -9.18 -9.33 4.29
N PHE A 257 -9.43 -8.20 4.93
CA PHE A 257 -9.27 -6.87 4.35
C PHE A 257 -8.05 -6.19 4.97
N SER A 258 -6.99 -6.00 4.20
CA SER A 258 -5.71 -5.51 4.70
C SER A 258 -5.38 -4.14 4.11
N GLN A 259 -5.49 -3.11 4.94
CA GLN A 259 -5.04 -1.75 4.64
C GLN A 259 -3.54 -1.60 4.95
N SER A 260 -2.71 -2.41 4.28
CA SER A 260 -1.25 -2.32 4.34
C SER A 260 -0.61 -2.32 2.95
N CYS A 261 0.55 -1.65 2.84
CA CYS A 261 1.31 -1.52 1.59
C CYS A 261 1.60 -2.89 0.94
N SER A 262 1.18 -3.04 -0.32
CA SER A 262 1.49 -4.19 -1.19
C SER A 262 1.12 -5.55 -0.60
N THR A 263 0.08 -5.63 0.24
CA THR A 263 -0.42 -6.90 0.78
C THR A 263 -0.82 -7.86 -0.35
N VAL A 264 -1.33 -7.31 -1.45
CA VAL A 264 -1.68 -8.03 -2.67
C VAL A 264 -0.77 -7.53 -3.80
N ALA A 265 0.29 -8.28 -4.10
CA ALA A 265 1.30 -7.85 -5.09
C ALA A 265 1.75 -8.96 -6.06
N VAL A 266 1.00 -10.05 -6.17
CA VAL A 266 1.40 -11.22 -6.98
C VAL A 266 1.66 -10.82 -8.45
N GLY A 267 2.85 -11.13 -8.96
CA GLY A 267 3.31 -10.73 -10.30
C GLY A 267 3.97 -9.34 -10.37
N THR A 268 3.74 -8.46 -9.39
CA THR A 268 4.40 -7.14 -9.24
C THR A 268 5.30 -7.03 -8.03
N SER A 269 5.43 -8.10 -7.26
CA SER A 269 6.11 -8.14 -5.98
C SER A 269 7.50 -7.51 -6.05
N ALA A 270 7.79 -6.64 -5.07
CA ALA A 270 9.14 -6.20 -4.80
C ALA A 270 9.90 -7.26 -3.99
N PHE A 271 9.20 -8.09 -3.22
CA PHE A 271 9.77 -9.17 -2.41
C PHE A 271 9.48 -10.57 -2.99
N PRO A 272 10.28 -11.60 -2.68
CA PRO A 272 9.98 -12.97 -3.10
C PRO A 272 8.64 -13.47 -2.54
N SER A 273 7.98 -14.36 -3.27
CA SER A 273 6.64 -14.87 -2.90
C SER A 273 6.62 -15.59 -1.55
N GLU A 274 7.76 -16.15 -1.13
CA GLU A 274 8.03 -16.88 0.10
C GLU A 274 7.77 -16.05 1.35
N VAL A 275 7.86 -14.73 1.24
CA VAL A 275 7.60 -13.78 2.33
C VAL A 275 6.35 -12.94 2.13
N SER A 276 5.68 -13.03 0.98
CA SER A 276 4.45 -12.27 0.69
C SER A 276 3.39 -12.46 1.78
N LEU A 277 2.92 -11.35 2.35
CA LEU A 277 1.92 -11.34 3.43
C LEU A 277 0.58 -11.93 2.96
N GLY A 278 0.06 -11.46 1.82
CA GLY A 278 -1.18 -11.97 1.25
C GLY A 278 -1.13 -13.46 0.92
N ALA A 279 -0.01 -13.95 0.36
CA ALA A 279 0.18 -15.38 0.13
C ALA A 279 0.24 -16.18 1.45
N GLY A 280 0.86 -15.63 2.49
CA GLY A 280 0.89 -16.22 3.83
C GLY A 280 -0.50 -16.45 4.41
N PHE A 281 -1.40 -15.46 4.32
CA PHE A 281 -2.82 -15.65 4.72
C PHE A 281 -3.48 -16.78 3.92
N LEU A 282 -3.29 -16.79 2.59
CA LEU A 282 -3.87 -17.84 1.74
C LEU A 282 -3.32 -19.24 2.02
N GLU A 283 -2.16 -19.41 2.65
CA GLU A 283 -1.66 -20.74 3.08
C GLU A 283 -2.23 -21.20 4.42
N GLY A 284 -2.87 -20.30 5.16
CA GLY A 284 -3.58 -20.56 6.41
C GLY A 284 -4.99 -21.11 6.18
N THR A 285 -6.00 -20.47 6.76
CA THR A 285 -7.43 -20.85 6.60
C THR A 285 -8.26 -19.82 5.82
N THR A 286 -7.66 -18.67 5.50
CA THR A 286 -8.22 -17.60 4.66
C THR A 286 -8.53 -18.06 3.24
N VAL A 287 -9.71 -17.69 2.72
CA VAL A 287 -10.14 -18.00 1.34
C VAL A 287 -9.90 -16.85 0.37
N ALA A 288 -9.88 -15.62 0.90
CA ALA A 288 -9.68 -14.42 0.11
C ALA A 288 -9.00 -13.32 0.92
N VAL A 289 -8.16 -12.52 0.24
CA VAL A 289 -7.55 -11.30 0.78
C VAL A 289 -7.85 -10.17 -0.19
N ILE A 290 -8.54 -9.13 0.29
CA ILE A 290 -8.59 -7.82 -0.35
C ILE A 290 -7.50 -6.98 0.32
N GLY A 291 -6.62 -6.36 -0.46
CA GLY A 291 -5.59 -5.52 0.13
C GLY A 291 -4.93 -4.56 -0.85
N GLY A 292 -4.18 -3.62 -0.29
CA GLY A 292 -3.49 -2.58 -1.07
C GLY A 292 -2.46 -3.16 -2.04
N MET A 293 -2.40 -2.58 -3.23
CA MET A 293 -1.38 -2.82 -4.26
C MET A 293 -0.44 -1.62 -4.35
N GLY A 294 0.86 -1.82 -4.16
CA GLY A 294 1.81 -0.70 -4.08
C GLY A 294 1.82 -0.03 -2.72
N SER A 295 2.06 1.29 -2.67
CA SER A 295 1.95 2.05 -1.43
C SER A 295 0.48 2.21 -1.07
N HIS A 296 0.17 2.10 0.21
CA HIS A 296 -1.18 2.21 0.71
C HIS A 296 -1.17 2.77 2.12
N MET A 297 -1.98 3.81 2.32
CA MET A 297 -2.26 4.42 3.61
C MET A 297 -3.64 3.96 4.03
N ALA A 298 -3.77 3.55 5.30
CA ALA A 298 -5.05 3.08 5.80
C ALA A 298 -6.03 4.26 5.87
N GLU A 299 -7.23 4.05 5.33
CA GLU A 299 -8.31 5.02 5.34
C GLU A 299 -9.37 4.55 6.35
N PRO A 300 -9.58 5.27 7.46
CA PRO A 300 -10.64 4.96 8.41
C PRO A 300 -12.02 4.95 7.73
N GLY A 301 -12.84 3.94 8.03
CA GLY A 301 -14.19 3.80 7.48
C GLY A 301 -14.25 3.06 6.14
N LEU A 302 -13.12 2.78 5.48
CA LEU A 302 -13.11 2.07 4.20
C LEU A 302 -13.54 0.60 4.34
N GLU A 303 -13.34 0.01 5.52
CA GLU A 303 -13.86 -1.30 5.88
C GLU A 303 -15.39 -1.38 5.78
N ARG A 304 -16.10 -0.25 5.94
CA ARG A 304 -17.55 -0.18 5.76
C ARG A 304 -17.97 -0.47 4.32
N GLU A 305 -17.17 -0.09 3.33
CA GLU A 305 -17.46 -0.40 1.92
C GLU A 305 -17.36 -1.91 1.65
N VAL A 306 -16.43 -2.60 2.31
CA VAL A 306 -16.32 -4.06 2.27
C VAL A 306 -17.51 -4.71 2.99
N LEU A 307 -17.84 -4.23 4.19
CA LEU A 307 -18.98 -4.71 4.98
C LEU A 307 -20.30 -4.52 4.25
N ASP A 308 -20.57 -3.34 3.70
CA ASP A 308 -21.73 -3.02 2.86
C ASP A 308 -21.82 -3.98 1.67
N GLY A 309 -20.69 -4.20 1.00
CA GLY A 309 -20.63 -5.08 -0.16
C GLY A 309 -20.97 -6.52 0.18
N VAL A 310 -20.40 -7.02 1.29
CA VAL A 310 -20.70 -8.37 1.80
C VAL A 310 -22.15 -8.47 2.28
N ALA A 311 -22.66 -7.49 3.03
CA ALA A 311 -24.04 -7.46 3.51
C ALA A 311 -25.07 -7.39 2.35
N ALA A 312 -24.73 -6.69 1.28
CA ALA A 312 -25.53 -6.65 0.05
C ALA A 312 -25.43 -7.93 -0.80
N GLY A 313 -24.62 -8.92 -0.39
CA GLY A 313 -24.41 -10.17 -1.13
C GLY A 313 -23.72 -9.95 -2.47
N LEU A 314 -22.84 -8.94 -2.56
CA LEU A 314 -22.06 -8.69 -3.77
C LEU A 314 -20.95 -9.73 -3.92
N PRO A 315 -20.62 -10.14 -5.16
CA PRO A 315 -19.39 -10.88 -5.42
C PRO A 315 -18.15 -10.07 -5.03
N LEU A 316 -17.12 -10.71 -4.49
CA LEU A 316 -15.89 -10.03 -4.04
C LEU A 316 -15.25 -9.16 -5.13
N GLY A 317 -15.32 -9.57 -6.40
CA GLY A 317 -14.81 -8.76 -7.51
C GLY A 317 -15.56 -7.45 -7.71
N ASP A 318 -16.87 -7.42 -7.42
CA ASP A 318 -17.67 -6.20 -7.48
C ASP A 318 -17.40 -5.28 -6.28
N ILE A 319 -17.12 -5.85 -5.10
CA ILE A 319 -16.65 -5.09 -3.93
C ILE A 319 -15.33 -4.39 -4.25
N VAL A 320 -14.35 -5.11 -4.82
CA VAL A 320 -13.06 -4.51 -5.22
C VAL A 320 -13.23 -3.48 -6.35
N ALA A 321 -14.13 -3.71 -7.31
CA ALA A 321 -14.45 -2.72 -8.33
C ALA A 321 -15.04 -1.43 -7.73
N ARG A 322 -15.90 -1.54 -6.71
CA ARG A 322 -16.48 -0.41 -5.99
C ARG A 322 -15.44 0.33 -5.14
N LEU A 323 -14.57 -0.39 -4.43
CA LEU A 323 -13.43 0.22 -3.72
C LEU A 323 -12.56 1.05 -4.66
N ASN A 324 -12.31 0.54 -5.87
CA ASN A 324 -11.46 1.20 -6.87
C ASN A 324 -12.19 2.26 -7.72
N SER A 325 -13.53 2.43 -7.61
CA SER A 325 -14.26 3.41 -8.42
C SER A 325 -14.28 4.81 -7.80
N GLY A 326 -14.23 4.90 -6.47
CA GLY A 326 -14.28 6.16 -5.74
C GLY A 326 -15.66 6.85 -5.72
N ASP A 327 -16.72 6.19 -6.18
CA ASP A 327 -18.07 6.77 -6.40
C ASP A 327 -18.78 7.30 -5.14
N ARG A 328 -18.24 7.05 -3.94
CA ARG A 328 -18.81 7.50 -2.65
C ARG A 328 -17.94 8.49 -1.88
N GLY A 329 -16.92 9.06 -2.51
CA GLY A 329 -15.98 9.95 -1.83
C GLY A 329 -15.00 9.23 -0.90
N HIS A 330 -15.06 7.91 -0.76
CA HIS A 330 -13.93 7.12 -0.28
C HIS A 330 -12.87 7.09 -1.39
N ARG A 331 -11.61 7.35 -1.06
CA ARG A 331 -10.58 7.58 -2.07
C ARG A 331 -10.07 6.25 -2.65
N GLY A 332 -10.88 5.66 -3.53
CA GLY A 332 -10.44 4.67 -4.53
C GLY A 332 -9.36 5.17 -5.51
N GLY A 333 -8.62 6.22 -5.12
CA GLY A 333 -7.63 6.90 -5.91
C GLY A 333 -6.20 6.61 -5.50
N MET A 334 -5.82 6.84 -4.24
CA MET A 334 -4.47 6.50 -3.74
C MET A 334 -4.35 5.00 -3.46
N ALA A 335 -5.43 4.41 -2.94
CA ALA A 335 -5.49 2.99 -2.66
C ALA A 335 -6.00 2.23 -3.89
N THR A 336 -5.10 1.55 -4.61
CA THR A 336 -5.55 0.55 -5.58
C THR A 336 -5.62 -0.80 -4.86
N PHE A 337 -6.81 -1.40 -4.79
CA PHE A 337 -7.02 -2.70 -4.16
C PHE A 337 -6.96 -3.84 -5.16
N GLY A 338 -6.32 -4.93 -4.76
CA GLY A 338 -6.32 -6.21 -5.47
C GLY A 338 -7.09 -7.27 -4.69
N LEU A 339 -7.51 -8.33 -5.40
CA LEU A 339 -8.13 -9.51 -4.81
C LEU A 339 -7.23 -10.74 -4.99
N LEU A 340 -6.76 -11.30 -3.89
CA LEU A 340 -6.27 -12.68 -3.87
C LEU A 340 -7.43 -13.59 -3.46
N GLY A 341 -8.07 -14.25 -4.42
CA GLY A 341 -9.28 -15.04 -4.18
C GLY A 341 -10.15 -15.14 -5.45
N ASP A 342 -11.32 -15.77 -5.33
CA ASP A 342 -12.28 -15.86 -6.42
C ASP A 342 -13.19 -14.62 -6.46
N PRO A 343 -13.19 -13.82 -7.55
CA PRO A 343 -14.03 -12.63 -7.64
C PRO A 343 -15.53 -12.95 -7.71
N GLY A 344 -15.90 -14.17 -8.07
CA GLY A 344 -17.30 -14.62 -8.08
C GLY A 344 -17.83 -15.08 -6.72
N LEU A 345 -16.99 -15.10 -5.68
CA LEU A 345 -17.40 -15.53 -4.34
C LEU A 345 -18.32 -14.48 -3.71
N VAL A 346 -19.46 -14.92 -3.17
CA VAL A 346 -20.39 -14.10 -2.38
C VAL A 346 -20.33 -14.57 -0.94
N LEU A 347 -20.17 -13.64 0.00
CA LEU A 347 -20.23 -13.90 1.45
C LEU A 347 -21.55 -13.33 1.98
N THR A 348 -22.10 -13.88 3.06
CA THR A 348 -23.39 -13.44 3.63
C THR A 348 -23.20 -12.72 4.96
N VAL A 349 -23.80 -11.52 5.12
CA VAL A 349 -23.83 -10.76 6.40
C VAL A 349 -25.25 -10.19 6.64
N PRO A 350 -25.76 -10.14 7.89
CA PRO A 350 -27.04 -9.51 8.22
C PRO A 350 -26.94 -7.97 8.19
N ALA A 351 -27.96 -7.30 7.64
CA ALA A 351 -27.94 -5.85 7.38
C ALA A 351 -28.34 -4.98 8.59
N GLU A 352 -27.64 -3.85 8.79
CA GLU A 352 -28.00 -2.76 9.71
C GLU A 352 -28.08 -1.43 8.94
N GLN A 353 -29.02 -0.54 9.30
CA GLN A 353 -29.43 0.64 8.51
C GLN A 353 -28.75 1.94 8.98
N GLU A 354 -28.22 2.73 8.04
CA GLU A 354 -27.67 4.07 8.27
C GLU A 354 -28.41 5.17 7.46
N ALA A 355 -28.36 6.41 7.96
CA ALA A 355 -29.11 7.59 7.48
C ALA A 355 -28.17 8.75 7.01
N PRO A 356 -28.67 9.73 6.22
CA PRO A 356 -27.86 10.54 5.29
C PRO A 356 -27.54 12.01 5.72
N PRO A 357 -26.62 12.72 5.01
CA PRO A 357 -26.09 14.06 5.36
C PRO A 357 -26.57 15.21 4.43
N PRO A 358 -26.23 16.50 4.72
CA PRO A 358 -26.34 17.59 3.73
C PRO A 358 -25.08 18.50 3.56
N SER A 359 -25.16 19.37 2.54
CA SER A 359 -24.06 20.02 1.75
C SER A 359 -24.24 21.58 1.64
N PRO A 360 -23.53 22.39 0.79
CA PRO A 360 -22.59 23.47 1.21
C PRO A 360 -22.77 24.86 0.48
N ALA A 361 -21.69 25.69 0.46
CA ALA A 361 -21.28 26.75 -0.54
C ALA A 361 -21.39 28.28 -0.14
N PRO A 362 -20.88 29.29 -0.92
CA PRO A 362 -19.48 29.60 -1.37
C PRO A 362 -19.05 31.12 -1.40
N GLU A 363 -17.78 31.32 -1.81
CA GLU A 363 -16.88 32.42 -2.32
C GLU A 363 -17.33 33.83 -2.82
N ARG A 364 -16.39 34.83 -2.80
CA ARG A 364 -15.74 35.48 -4.01
C ARG A 364 -14.85 36.75 -3.76
N SER A 365 -13.65 36.74 -4.38
CA SER A 365 -13.02 37.67 -5.40
C SER A 365 -13.12 39.22 -5.26
N THR A 366 -12.20 40.10 -5.72
CA THR A 366 -10.93 40.06 -6.49
C THR A 366 -10.31 41.48 -6.57
N ALA A 367 -8.97 41.53 -6.74
CA ALA A 367 -8.12 42.39 -7.62
C ALA A 367 -8.17 43.95 -7.53
N GLY A 368 -7.09 44.70 -7.73
CA GLY A 368 -5.68 44.37 -8.06
C GLY A 368 -4.82 45.63 -8.35
N GLY A 369 -3.49 45.46 -8.21
CA GLY A 369 -2.42 45.80 -9.19
C GLY A 369 -1.89 47.24 -9.40
N GLY A 370 -0.57 47.46 -9.21
CA GLY A 370 0.17 48.62 -9.76
C GLY A 370 1.48 49.07 -9.07
N GLU A 371 1.95 48.40 -8.02
CA GLU A 371 3.18 48.63 -7.23
C GLU A 371 4.52 48.00 -7.73
N ASP A 372 4.61 47.70 -9.02
CA ASP A 372 4.74 46.31 -9.51
C ASP A 372 6.06 45.52 -9.35
N ALA A 373 7.18 45.99 -8.79
CA ALA A 373 8.43 45.19 -8.70
C ALA A 373 8.89 44.84 -7.26
N ALA A 374 8.93 45.84 -6.38
CA ALA A 374 8.89 45.57 -4.93
C ALA A 374 7.53 44.97 -4.59
N LEU A 375 6.44 45.44 -5.24
CA LEU A 375 5.23 44.64 -5.25
C LEU A 375 5.36 43.39 -6.08
N GLU A 376 6.22 43.17 -7.09
CA GLU A 376 6.35 41.81 -7.65
C GLU A 376 6.80 40.84 -6.57
N THR A 377 7.81 41.23 -5.77
CA THR A 377 8.32 40.40 -4.68
C THR A 377 7.28 40.24 -3.58
N LEU A 378 6.65 41.33 -3.13
CA LEU A 378 5.61 41.28 -2.10
C LEU A 378 4.32 40.60 -2.60
N ARG A 379 3.97 40.74 -3.88
CA ARG A 379 2.87 40.07 -4.57
C ARG A 379 3.17 38.59 -4.71
N HIS A 380 4.39 38.22 -5.08
CA HIS A 380 4.78 36.83 -5.14
C HIS A 380 4.72 36.19 -3.74
N LEU A 381 5.26 36.85 -2.71
CA LEU A 381 5.14 36.39 -1.33
C LEU A 381 3.67 36.32 -0.86
N ASN A 382 2.85 37.32 -1.17
CA ASN A 382 1.47 37.43 -0.71
C ASN A 382 0.47 36.54 -1.46
N ASP A 383 0.63 36.40 -2.78
CA ASP A 383 -0.34 35.74 -3.66
C ASP A 383 0.05 34.28 -3.92
N VAL A 384 1.34 33.94 -3.77
CA VAL A 384 1.87 32.61 -4.07
C VAL A 384 2.43 31.94 -2.82
N VAL A 385 3.48 32.49 -2.21
CA VAL A 385 4.26 31.76 -1.18
C VAL A 385 3.48 31.60 0.13
N LEU A 386 3.05 32.69 0.75
CA LEU A 386 2.37 32.68 2.05
C LEU A 386 1.02 31.95 2.01
N PRO A 387 0.14 32.14 1.00
CA PRO A 387 -1.08 31.34 0.89
C PRO A 387 -0.79 29.86 0.81
N ARG A 388 0.25 29.43 0.10
CA ARG A 388 0.65 28.01 0.07
C ARG A 388 1.15 27.53 1.43
N CYS A 389 2.00 28.32 2.09
CA CYS A 389 2.53 27.99 3.42
C CYS A 389 1.43 27.90 4.49
N GLU A 390 0.44 28.79 4.45
CA GLU A 390 -0.69 28.79 5.39
C GLU A 390 -1.69 27.66 5.18
N ARG A 391 -1.62 26.97 4.04
CA ARG A 391 -2.40 25.75 3.80
C ARG A 391 -1.71 24.50 4.33
N LEU A 392 -0.41 24.56 4.64
CA LEU A 392 0.36 23.41 5.14
C LEU A 392 -0.11 22.83 6.48
N PRO A 393 -0.75 23.57 7.39
CA PRO A 393 -1.40 22.97 8.57
C PRO A 393 -2.42 21.87 8.23
N TRP A 394 -3.07 21.93 7.06
CA TRP A 394 -3.96 20.86 6.55
C TRP A 394 -3.22 19.60 6.11
N LEU A 395 -1.89 19.59 6.17
CA LEU A 395 -1.02 18.43 5.93
C LEU A 395 -0.32 17.98 7.21
N GLU A 396 -0.81 18.40 8.39
CA GLU A 396 -0.27 18.03 9.70
C GLU A 396 1.20 18.44 9.90
N LEU A 397 1.63 19.53 9.22
CA LEU A 397 2.95 20.11 9.42
C LEU A 397 2.95 21.05 10.64
N ASP A 398 3.31 20.49 11.79
CA ASP A 398 3.25 21.14 13.10
C ASP A 398 3.91 22.53 13.18
N GLY A 399 3.14 23.48 13.70
CA GLY A 399 3.56 24.84 14.01
C GLY A 399 3.90 25.70 12.78
N ALA A 400 3.32 25.39 11.63
CA ALA A 400 3.34 26.26 10.45
C ALA A 400 2.40 27.47 10.59
N GLU A 401 1.23 27.30 11.20
CA GLU A 401 0.14 28.30 11.13
C GLU A 401 0.51 29.65 11.78
N GLU A 402 0.87 29.66 13.06
CA GLU A 402 1.16 30.91 13.80
C GLU A 402 2.30 31.70 13.18
N GLU A 403 3.35 30.99 12.74
CA GLU A 403 4.55 31.56 12.16
C GLU A 403 4.28 32.26 10.81
N PHE A 404 3.54 31.61 9.92
CA PHE A 404 3.20 32.21 8.61
C PHE A 404 2.13 33.30 8.73
N LEU A 405 1.18 33.20 9.68
CA LEU A 405 0.24 34.29 9.97
C LEU A 405 0.96 35.55 10.47
N ALA A 406 1.99 35.40 11.30
CA ALA A 406 2.81 36.53 11.76
C ALA A 406 3.58 37.18 10.58
N LEU A 407 4.17 36.38 9.69
CA LEU A 407 4.84 36.87 8.48
C LEU A 407 3.88 37.59 7.52
N ARG A 408 2.64 37.09 7.38
CA ARG A 408 1.57 37.79 6.63
C ARG A 408 1.19 39.13 7.28
N GLY A 409 1.15 39.21 8.61
CA GLY A 409 0.96 40.47 9.33
C GLY A 409 2.03 41.50 8.97
N ARG A 410 3.30 41.08 8.97
CA ARG A 410 4.45 41.93 8.59
C ARG A 410 4.42 42.33 7.11
N LEU A 411 4.01 41.43 6.21
CA LEU A 411 3.80 41.77 4.80
C LEU A 411 2.75 42.87 4.64
N ARG A 412 1.61 42.73 5.32
CA ARG A 412 0.54 43.74 5.30
C ARG A 412 1.04 45.09 5.84
N GLU A 413 1.77 45.10 6.95
CA GLU A 413 2.37 46.33 7.49
C GLU A 413 3.31 47.03 6.50
N LEU A 414 4.12 46.25 5.77
CA LEU A 414 5.02 46.76 4.73
C LEU A 414 4.23 47.31 3.53
N ALA A 415 3.14 46.64 3.13
CA ALA A 415 2.27 47.07 2.03
C ALA A 415 1.44 48.33 2.36
N TYR A 416 1.12 48.59 3.63
CA TYR A 416 0.37 49.80 4.05
C TYR A 416 1.24 51.05 4.23
N ARG A 417 2.58 50.92 4.26
CA ARG A 417 3.53 52.05 4.41
C ARG A 417 4.67 52.03 3.37
N PRO A 418 4.36 52.06 2.05
CA PRO A 418 5.40 52.01 1.01
C PRO A 418 6.22 53.30 0.87
N ALA A 419 5.79 54.41 1.49
CA ALA A 419 6.36 55.75 1.29
C ALA A 419 7.69 56.02 2.03
N ASP A 420 8.20 55.08 2.84
CA ASP A 420 9.38 55.28 3.69
C ASP A 420 10.74 55.11 2.95
N GLY A 421 10.74 55.00 1.62
CA GLY A 421 11.97 55.06 0.79
C GLY A 421 12.86 53.80 0.79
N ASP A 422 12.48 52.74 1.51
CA ASP A 422 13.27 51.50 1.70
C ASP A 422 12.49 50.19 1.43
N THR A 423 11.41 50.26 0.64
CA THR A 423 10.50 49.11 0.38
C THR A 423 11.22 47.91 -0.22
N ALA A 424 12.21 48.14 -1.08
CA ALA A 424 12.99 47.07 -1.72
C ALA A 424 13.84 46.27 -0.72
N ALA A 425 14.57 46.92 0.20
CA ALA A 425 15.40 46.21 1.17
C ALA A 425 14.53 45.49 2.22
N ARG A 426 13.41 46.11 2.63
CA ARG A 426 12.44 45.50 3.54
C ARG A 426 11.72 44.30 2.92
N ALA A 427 11.41 44.34 1.62
CA ALA A 427 10.85 43.20 0.89
C ALA A 427 11.85 42.05 0.77
N ALA A 428 13.14 42.35 0.52
CA ALA A 428 14.20 41.34 0.51
C ALA A 428 14.37 40.67 1.89
N LEU A 429 14.40 41.45 2.97
CA LEU A 429 14.47 40.92 4.34
C LEU A 429 13.28 40.00 4.66
N LEU A 430 12.06 40.40 4.27
CA LEU A 430 10.88 39.58 4.47
C LEU A 430 10.95 38.27 3.67
N ALA A 431 11.49 38.29 2.45
CA ALA A 431 11.70 37.07 1.66
C ALA A 431 12.69 36.11 2.36
N ASP A 432 13.76 36.64 2.94
CA ASP A 432 14.73 35.84 3.71
C ASP A 432 14.09 35.23 4.98
N GLU A 433 13.23 35.99 5.67
CA GLU A 433 12.51 35.50 6.85
C GLU A 433 11.49 34.40 6.50
N VAL A 434 10.81 34.51 5.35
CA VAL A 434 9.92 33.45 4.84
C VAL A 434 10.73 32.19 4.48
N ALA A 435 11.88 32.34 3.82
CA ALA A 435 12.76 31.21 3.51
C ALA A 435 13.26 30.49 4.78
N GLU A 436 13.63 31.26 5.80
CA GLU A 436 14.10 30.74 7.08
C GLU A 436 12.97 30.09 7.91
N ALA A 437 11.73 30.57 7.82
CA ALA A 437 10.57 29.90 8.40
C ALA A 437 10.28 28.54 7.73
N GLN A 438 10.36 28.48 6.39
CA GLN A 438 10.25 27.21 5.65
C GLN A 438 11.35 26.22 6.06
N HIS A 439 12.57 26.70 6.30
CA HIS A 439 13.68 25.88 6.80
C HIS A 439 13.41 25.29 8.19
N ARG A 440 12.93 26.11 9.15
CA ARG A 440 12.51 25.60 10.46
C ARG A 440 11.40 24.56 10.36
N LEU A 441 10.46 24.70 9.42
CA LEU A 441 9.40 23.72 9.22
C LEU A 441 9.95 22.39 8.68
N ILE A 442 10.81 22.41 7.66
CA ILE A 442 11.44 21.18 7.13
C ILE A 442 12.31 20.49 8.17
N ARG A 443 13.04 21.26 8.97
CA ARG A 443 13.80 20.73 10.10
C ARG A 443 12.92 19.96 11.09
N ARG A 444 11.77 20.52 11.46
CA ARG A 444 10.78 19.85 12.34
C ARG A 444 10.18 18.61 11.68
N ALA A 445 9.78 18.71 10.42
CA ALA A 445 9.18 17.62 9.66
C ALA A 445 10.15 16.43 9.52
N ALA A 446 11.42 16.68 9.20
CA ALA A 446 12.44 15.63 9.13
C ALA A 446 12.67 14.98 10.51
N ALA A 447 12.67 15.78 11.58
CA ALA A 447 12.78 15.25 12.94
C ALA A 447 11.58 14.38 13.35
N SER A 448 10.34 14.78 13.01
CA SER A 448 9.14 13.96 13.24
C SER A 448 9.15 12.69 12.40
N ALA A 449 9.46 12.79 11.11
CA ALA A 449 9.53 11.65 10.21
C ALA A 449 10.53 10.59 10.67
N GLN A 450 11.62 11.00 11.35
CA GLN A 450 12.56 10.06 11.95
C GLN A 450 11.98 9.34 13.18
N ARG A 451 11.16 9.99 14.01
CA ARG A 451 10.61 9.42 15.26
C ARG A 451 9.34 8.61 15.03
N GLU A 452 8.40 9.19 14.30
CA GLU A 452 7.03 8.68 14.15
C GLU A 452 6.85 7.94 12.82
N GLY A 453 7.77 8.19 11.87
CA GLY A 453 7.60 7.83 10.47
C GLY A 453 7.01 8.98 9.66
N ALA A 454 7.20 8.95 8.35
CA ALA A 454 6.48 9.87 7.47
C ALA A 454 5.16 9.23 7.09
N ASP A 455 4.06 9.81 7.57
CA ASP A 455 2.73 9.58 7.04
C ASP A 455 2.32 10.81 6.26
N PHE A 456 2.14 10.67 4.94
CA PHE A 456 1.89 11.80 4.07
C PHE A 456 0.37 11.96 3.91
N LEU A 457 -0.17 13.13 4.25
CA LEU A 457 -1.60 13.38 4.48
C LEU A 457 -2.14 12.85 5.81
N GLY A 458 -1.51 11.83 6.43
CA GLY A 458 -1.92 11.31 7.74
C GLY A 458 -3.43 11.12 7.85
N ASP A 459 -4.00 11.67 8.92
CA ASP A 459 -5.44 11.64 9.19
C ASP A 459 -6.24 12.55 8.23
N SER A 460 -5.59 13.58 7.69
CA SER A 460 -6.12 14.47 6.65
C SER A 460 -6.32 13.76 5.31
N SER A 461 -5.92 12.50 5.18
CA SER A 461 -6.22 11.63 4.03
C SER A 461 -7.73 11.35 3.80
N SER A 462 -8.63 11.74 4.69
CA SER A 462 -10.08 11.73 4.39
C SER A 462 -10.59 13.05 3.78
N LEU A 463 -9.78 14.12 3.85
CA LEU A 463 -10.19 15.49 3.52
C LEU A 463 -9.92 15.92 2.08
N PHE A 464 -9.64 14.99 1.16
CA PHE A 464 -9.32 15.32 -0.24
C PHE A 464 -10.10 14.39 -1.17
N ASP A 465 -10.36 14.86 -2.38
CA ASP A 465 -11.00 14.13 -3.46
C ASP A 465 -10.01 13.93 -4.61
N GLN A 466 -10.06 12.77 -5.28
CA GLN A 466 -9.29 12.57 -6.50
C GLN A 466 -9.94 13.30 -7.70
N GLU A 467 -9.25 14.27 -8.28
CA GLU A 467 -9.69 15.01 -9.48
C GLU A 467 -9.27 14.32 -10.78
N ALA A 468 -8.09 13.69 -10.81
CA ALA A 468 -7.52 13.09 -12.01
C ALA A 468 -6.57 11.93 -11.71
N ARG A 469 -6.45 11.00 -12.68
CA ARG A 469 -5.50 9.88 -12.71
C ARG A 469 -4.92 9.72 -14.12
N GLU A 470 -3.60 9.63 -14.21
CA GLU A 470 -2.84 9.46 -15.46
C GLU A 470 -1.87 8.28 -15.33
N GLU A 471 -1.79 7.39 -16.32
CA GLU A 471 -0.77 6.33 -16.36
C GLU A 471 0.58 6.88 -16.83
N ILE A 472 1.66 6.54 -16.12
CA ILE A 472 3.01 7.02 -16.41
C ILE A 472 4.05 5.88 -16.29
N HIS A 473 5.26 6.12 -16.82
CA HIS A 473 6.39 5.22 -16.58
C HIS A 473 6.97 5.46 -15.18
N CYS A 474 7.27 4.38 -14.47
CA CYS A 474 7.87 4.48 -13.15
C CYS A 474 9.34 4.89 -13.26
N VAL A 475 9.73 6.02 -12.66
CA VAL A 475 11.12 6.49 -12.64
C VAL A 475 12.11 5.55 -11.95
N GLY A 476 11.63 4.66 -11.07
CA GLY A 476 12.48 3.69 -10.36
C GLY A 476 12.75 2.42 -11.16
N CYS A 477 11.75 1.88 -11.87
CA CYS A 477 11.86 0.58 -12.54
C CYS A 477 11.64 0.61 -14.05
N ASP A 478 11.36 1.79 -14.61
CA ASP A 478 11.14 2.08 -16.03
C ASP A 478 10.03 1.24 -16.69
N ARG A 479 9.04 0.80 -15.91
CA ARG A 479 7.88 0.05 -16.41
C ARG A 479 6.62 0.92 -16.45
N PRO A 480 5.70 0.71 -17.41
CA PRO A 480 4.43 1.44 -17.55
C PRO A 480 3.39 0.92 -16.52
N ARG A 481 3.71 1.05 -15.24
CA ARG A 481 2.90 0.55 -14.12
C ARG A 481 2.81 1.54 -12.97
N ALA A 482 3.16 2.80 -13.25
CA ALA A 482 2.98 3.89 -12.33
C ALA A 482 1.80 4.75 -12.76
N PHE A 483 1.28 5.51 -11.82
CA PHE A 483 0.19 6.43 -12.05
C PHE A 483 0.46 7.73 -11.30
N ARG A 484 0.02 8.83 -11.89
CA ARG A 484 0.00 10.15 -11.30
C ARG A 484 -1.44 10.48 -10.91
N LEU A 485 -1.64 10.87 -9.66
CA LEU A 485 -2.94 11.30 -9.15
C LEU A 485 -2.90 12.78 -8.80
N ARG A 486 -4.02 13.45 -9.01
CA ARG A 486 -4.28 14.80 -8.51
C ARG A 486 -5.39 14.75 -7.48
N LEU A 487 -5.09 15.21 -6.26
CA LEU A 487 -5.98 15.23 -5.12
C LEU A 487 -6.29 16.69 -4.74
N ARG A 488 -7.54 17.02 -4.43
CA ARG A 488 -8.00 18.35 -4.04
C ARG A 488 -8.58 18.31 -2.64
N HIS A 489 -8.13 19.21 -1.76
CA HIS A 489 -8.68 19.28 -0.41
C HIS A 489 -10.15 19.79 -0.44
N ARG A 490 -11.03 19.13 0.30
CA ARG A 490 -12.50 19.33 0.34
C ARG A 490 -12.89 20.69 0.91
N VAL A 491 -12.21 21.11 1.97
CA VAL A 491 -12.45 22.38 2.65
C VAL A 491 -11.61 23.49 2.01
N GLU A 492 -10.28 23.38 2.08
CA GLU A 492 -9.34 24.29 1.45
C GLU A 492 -9.13 23.99 -0.04
N GLN A 493 -10.07 24.40 -0.90
CA GLN A 493 -10.01 24.10 -2.33
C GLN A 493 -8.76 24.65 -3.05
N GLY A 494 -8.02 25.57 -2.44
CA GLY A 494 -6.73 26.01 -2.95
C GLY A 494 -5.59 25.00 -2.75
N LEU A 495 -5.76 24.00 -1.89
CA LEU A 495 -4.78 22.96 -1.62
C LEU A 495 -5.00 21.78 -2.57
N THR A 496 -4.03 21.57 -3.47
CA THR A 496 -3.92 20.37 -4.31
C THR A 496 -2.68 19.60 -3.93
N VAL A 497 -2.76 18.28 -4.00
CA VAL A 497 -1.63 17.37 -3.88
C VAL A 497 -1.52 16.53 -5.15
N LEU A 498 -0.34 16.50 -5.73
CA LEU A 498 0.06 15.59 -6.79
C LEU A 498 0.85 14.44 -6.17
N THR A 499 0.52 13.20 -6.55
CA THR A 499 1.26 12.01 -6.12
C THR A 499 1.55 11.09 -7.28
N GLU A 500 2.75 10.51 -7.30
CA GLU A 500 3.17 9.52 -8.27
C GLU A 500 3.46 8.21 -7.52
N GLN A 501 2.80 7.13 -7.94
CA GLN A 501 2.86 5.84 -7.27
C GLN A 501 3.10 4.73 -8.28
N CYS A 502 3.90 3.73 -7.90
CA CYS A 502 4.16 2.53 -8.69
C CYS A 502 3.69 1.29 -7.92
N ARG A 503 2.97 0.40 -8.62
CA ARG A 503 2.49 -0.87 -8.04
C ARG A 503 3.60 -1.80 -7.51
N ARG A 504 4.84 -1.66 -8.00
CA ARG A 504 6.02 -2.38 -7.47
C ARG A 504 6.86 -1.52 -6.53
N CYS A 505 7.23 -0.31 -6.96
CA CYS A 505 8.23 0.47 -6.22
C CYS A 505 7.66 1.16 -4.98
N GLY A 506 6.33 1.33 -4.89
CA GLY A 506 5.65 2.12 -3.87
C GLY A 506 5.48 3.57 -4.32
N ASP A 507 5.45 4.49 -3.36
CA ASP A 507 5.43 5.93 -3.64
C ASP A 507 6.72 6.35 -4.35
N LEU A 508 6.61 7.27 -5.30
CA LEU A 508 7.72 7.80 -6.06
C LEU A 508 7.96 9.27 -5.72
N HIS A 509 6.87 10.05 -5.64
CA HIS A 509 6.93 11.48 -5.46
C HIS A 509 5.60 12.04 -4.95
N TRP A 510 5.67 13.06 -4.09
CA TRP A 510 4.54 13.88 -3.70
C TRP A 510 4.88 15.36 -3.83
N SER A 511 3.88 16.16 -4.17
CA SER A 511 4.03 17.61 -4.33
C SER A 511 2.72 18.36 -4.04
N THR A 512 2.78 19.52 -3.39
CA THR A 512 1.64 20.45 -3.31
C THR A 512 1.57 21.41 -4.49
N ALA A 513 2.38 21.18 -5.54
CA ALA A 513 2.39 21.99 -6.73
C ALA A 513 1.05 21.96 -7.48
N GLU A 514 0.62 23.14 -7.94
CA GLU A 514 -0.58 23.26 -8.77
C GLU A 514 -0.37 22.70 -10.19
N SER A 515 0.88 22.71 -10.69
CA SER A 515 1.28 22.23 -12.02
C SER A 515 2.66 21.56 -11.98
N PRO A 516 2.82 20.35 -12.55
CA PRO A 516 4.10 19.62 -12.56
C PRO A 516 5.16 20.23 -13.48
N ASP A 517 4.77 21.04 -14.48
CA ASP A 517 5.69 21.57 -15.50
C ASP A 517 6.40 22.85 -15.05
N THR A 518 5.83 23.56 -14.09
CA THR A 518 6.28 24.90 -13.69
C THR A 518 6.71 25.00 -12.23
N ALA A 519 6.39 23.99 -11.42
CA ALA A 519 6.76 23.96 -10.02
C ALA A 519 8.07 23.21 -9.76
N PRO A 520 8.75 23.50 -8.63
CA PRO A 520 9.91 22.74 -8.22
C PRO A 520 9.61 21.24 -8.06
N ARG A 521 10.61 20.40 -8.34
CA ARG A 521 10.49 18.93 -8.23
C ARG A 521 11.76 18.29 -7.70
N ILE A 522 11.63 17.13 -7.06
CA ILE A 522 12.75 16.31 -6.58
C ILE A 522 12.96 15.15 -7.56
N LEU A 523 14.19 14.99 -8.05
CA LEU A 523 14.59 13.89 -8.93
C LEU A 523 15.64 13.01 -8.25
N GLY A 524 15.58 11.71 -8.55
CA GLY A 524 16.54 10.72 -8.11
C GLY A 524 15.95 9.31 -8.09
N PRO A 525 16.78 8.26 -7.99
CA PRO A 525 16.29 6.89 -7.94
C PRO A 525 15.61 6.61 -6.60
N VAL A 526 14.44 5.97 -6.63
CA VAL A 526 13.74 5.52 -5.41
C VAL A 526 14.54 4.41 -4.73
N ASP A 527 14.91 3.36 -5.46
CA ASP A 527 15.79 2.32 -4.95
C ASP A 527 17.25 2.80 -4.99
N PHE A 528 17.93 2.75 -3.84
CA PHE A 528 19.32 3.14 -3.67
C PHE A 528 20.13 1.95 -3.14
N PRO A 529 21.18 1.49 -3.85
CA PRO A 529 22.08 0.48 -3.32
C PRO A 529 22.95 1.10 -2.22
N ALA A 530 22.91 0.50 -1.02
CA ALA A 530 23.74 0.92 0.09
C ALA A 530 24.45 -0.29 0.69
N ASP A 531 25.67 -0.08 1.18
CA ASP A 531 26.54 -1.13 1.70
C ASP A 531 26.93 -0.76 3.13
N ARG A 532 26.81 -1.71 4.05
CA ARG A 532 27.12 -1.50 5.47
C ARG A 532 28.62 -1.37 5.73
N GLY A 533 29.47 -1.75 4.77
CA GLY A 533 30.92 -1.68 4.86
C GLY A 533 31.55 -0.38 4.35
N ILE A 534 30.78 0.50 3.69
CA ILE A 534 31.28 1.77 3.15
C ILE A 534 30.31 2.93 3.42
N VAL A 535 30.86 4.14 3.49
CA VAL A 535 30.03 5.36 3.51
C VAL A 535 29.50 5.60 2.10
N SER A 536 28.20 5.47 1.92
CA SER A 536 27.52 5.76 0.65
C SER A 536 27.00 7.20 0.64
N GLU A 537 26.84 7.81 -0.54
CA GLU A 537 26.24 9.14 -0.69
C GLU A 537 24.92 9.05 -1.45
N LEU A 538 23.81 9.34 -0.77
CA LEU A 538 22.51 9.49 -1.42
C LEU A 538 22.42 10.89 -2.03
N THR A 539 22.15 10.98 -3.33
CA THR A 539 21.98 12.26 -4.03
C THR A 539 20.54 12.44 -4.53
N ARG A 540 20.00 13.66 -4.37
CA ARG A 540 18.76 14.13 -4.99
C ARG A 540 18.99 15.44 -5.71
N GLU A 541 18.33 15.63 -6.84
CA GLU A 541 18.35 16.88 -7.59
C GLU A 541 17.02 17.62 -7.39
N LEU A 542 17.06 18.81 -6.82
CA LEU A 542 15.93 19.72 -6.76
C LEU A 542 15.98 20.62 -8.00
N VAL A 543 14.96 20.53 -8.85
CA VAL A 543 14.90 21.26 -10.12
C VAL A 543 13.85 22.36 -10.02
N ASN A 544 14.20 23.58 -10.39
CA ASN A 544 13.27 24.70 -10.52
C ASN A 544 13.03 25.01 -12.00
N PRO A 545 11.93 24.52 -12.61
CA PRO A 545 11.60 24.83 -13.99
C PRO A 545 10.96 26.22 -14.16
N GLY A 546 10.62 26.90 -13.06
CA GLY A 546 9.90 28.16 -13.07
C GLY A 546 10.75 29.37 -13.47
N PRO A 547 10.10 30.52 -13.76
CA PRO A 547 10.77 31.73 -14.20
C PRO A 547 11.37 32.57 -13.05
N HIS A 548 11.12 32.20 -11.79
CA HIS A 548 11.62 32.90 -10.61
C HIS A 548 12.61 32.01 -9.85
N THR A 549 13.57 32.62 -9.16
CA THR A 549 14.40 31.92 -8.18
C THR A 549 13.52 31.44 -7.02
N VAL A 550 13.61 30.16 -6.66
CA VAL A 550 12.88 29.60 -5.52
C VAL A 550 13.77 29.48 -4.30
N ARG A 551 13.21 29.74 -3.12
CA ARG A 551 13.92 29.72 -1.84
C ARG A 551 13.20 28.86 -0.80
N GLY A 552 13.96 28.23 0.07
CA GLY A 552 13.42 27.48 1.19
C GLY A 552 14.43 26.50 1.74
N ALA A 553 14.04 25.23 1.90
CA ALA A 553 14.92 24.21 2.46
C ALA A 553 14.65 22.82 1.92
N VAL A 554 15.64 21.97 2.12
CA VAL A 554 15.57 20.52 1.92
C VAL A 554 15.96 19.81 3.21
N GLY A 555 15.44 18.61 3.42
CA GLY A 555 15.79 17.75 4.54
C GLY A 555 15.70 16.28 4.17
N PHE A 556 16.33 15.46 5.00
CA PHE A 556 16.27 14.01 4.92
C PHE A 556 16.07 13.41 6.30
N ALA A 557 15.22 12.38 6.36
CA ALA A 557 15.03 11.57 7.54
C ALA A 557 15.07 10.10 7.16
N PHE A 558 15.77 9.29 7.96
CA PHE A 558 15.65 7.85 7.90
C PHE A 558 14.41 7.43 8.69
N GLN A 559 13.56 6.58 8.14
CA GLN A 559 12.35 6.13 8.83
C GLN A 559 12.71 5.04 9.84
N THR A 560 12.69 5.36 11.12
CA THR A 560 12.98 4.41 12.22
C THR A 560 11.90 4.51 13.28
N LYS A 561 11.20 3.42 13.58
CA LYS A 561 10.30 3.41 14.76
C LYS A 561 11.06 3.22 16.08
N ASP A 562 12.34 2.84 16.02
CA ASP A 562 13.18 2.52 17.18
C ASP A 562 14.46 3.38 17.20
N GLU A 563 14.73 4.09 18.29
CA GLU A 563 15.96 4.87 18.54
C GLU A 563 17.13 4.00 19.06
N PRO A 564 18.42 4.42 18.91
CA PRO A 564 18.96 5.49 18.06
C PRO A 564 20.24 5.01 17.32
N VAL A 565 20.16 4.45 16.12
CA VAL A 565 21.38 3.93 15.46
C VAL A 565 21.39 4.10 13.94
N LEU A 566 20.72 5.12 13.42
CA LEU A 566 20.78 5.44 12.00
C LEU A 566 21.16 6.93 11.84
N PRO A 567 21.69 7.35 10.67
CA PRO A 567 22.10 8.73 10.47
C PRO A 567 21.01 9.70 10.95
N SER A 568 21.40 10.66 11.79
CA SER A 568 20.47 11.70 12.25
C SER A 568 19.84 12.36 11.04
N TRP A 569 18.57 12.76 11.16
CA TRP A 569 17.95 13.63 10.17
C TRP A 569 18.86 14.84 9.89
N VAL A 570 18.83 15.34 8.65
CA VAL A 570 19.58 16.52 8.21
C VAL A 570 18.66 17.49 7.52
N SER A 571 18.98 18.78 7.58
CA SER A 571 18.29 19.81 6.81
C SER A 571 19.24 20.97 6.51
N GLU A 572 19.07 21.59 5.34
CA GLU A 572 19.83 22.77 4.93
C GLU A 572 18.96 23.73 4.09
N PRO A 573 19.24 25.05 4.15
CA PRO A 573 18.57 26.03 3.32
C PRO A 573 19.01 25.90 1.85
N VAL A 574 18.11 26.22 0.93
CA VAL A 574 18.33 26.07 -0.52
C VAL A 574 17.82 27.29 -1.27
N GLU A 575 18.60 27.75 -2.26
CA GLU A 575 18.20 28.73 -3.27
C GLU A 575 18.47 28.15 -4.66
N ILE A 576 17.44 28.09 -5.51
CA ILE A 576 17.52 27.50 -6.85
C ILE A 576 17.14 28.57 -7.88
N PRO A 577 18.09 29.07 -8.70
CA PRO A 577 17.79 30.01 -9.76
C PRO A 577 16.70 29.52 -10.71
N ALA A 578 16.05 30.44 -11.43
CA ALA A 578 15.11 30.10 -12.49
C ALA A 578 15.75 29.16 -13.53
N GLY A 579 15.09 28.04 -13.85
CA GLY A 579 15.64 26.98 -14.70
C GLY A 579 16.82 26.20 -14.09
N GLY A 580 17.15 26.44 -12.82
CA GLY A 580 18.31 25.89 -12.13
C GLY A 580 18.08 24.51 -11.50
N VAL A 581 19.18 23.93 -11.03
CA VAL A 581 19.20 22.64 -10.31
C VAL A 581 20.09 22.75 -9.08
N TYR A 582 19.58 22.31 -7.93
CA TYR A 582 20.34 22.14 -6.70
C TYR A 582 20.56 20.65 -6.41
N ARG A 583 21.77 20.27 -5.97
CA ARG A 583 22.10 18.87 -5.65
C ARG A 583 22.21 18.70 -4.15
N PHE A 584 21.25 18.01 -3.56
CA PHE A 584 21.24 17.64 -2.15
C PHE A 584 21.97 16.30 -1.97
N ARG A 585 22.98 16.28 -1.11
CA ARG A 585 23.83 15.11 -0.86
C ARG A 585 23.78 14.72 0.61
N ILE A 586 23.49 13.45 0.86
CA ILE A 586 23.32 12.91 2.21
C ILE A 586 24.35 11.79 2.39
N PRO A 587 25.37 11.98 3.25
CA PRO A 587 26.28 10.91 3.60
C PRO A 587 25.55 9.88 4.48
N LEU A 588 25.53 8.64 4.03
CA LEU A 588 25.00 7.48 4.76
C LEU A 588 26.18 6.71 5.35
N ASP A 589 26.60 7.10 6.55
CA ASP A 589 27.69 6.43 7.31
C ASP A 589 27.17 5.17 8.01
N LEU A 590 26.66 4.21 7.24
CA LEU A 590 26.21 2.92 7.74
C LEU A 590 27.28 2.13 8.50
N PRO A 591 28.59 2.19 8.15
CA PRO A 591 29.64 1.53 8.93
C PRO A 591 29.73 1.97 10.39
N ALA A 592 29.35 3.22 10.70
CA ALA A 592 29.28 3.71 12.08
C ALA A 592 28.15 3.06 12.90
N PHE A 593 27.27 2.29 12.25
CA PHE A 593 26.05 1.72 12.83
C PHE A 593 25.98 0.20 12.63
N PRO A 594 26.86 -0.58 13.31
CA PRO A 594 27.01 -2.02 13.08
C PRO A 594 25.76 -2.86 13.47
N THR A 595 24.79 -2.28 14.19
CA THR A 595 23.52 -2.93 14.55
C THR A 595 22.50 -2.92 13.40
N VAL A 596 22.74 -2.16 12.33
CA VAL A 596 21.84 -2.06 11.18
C VAL A 596 21.84 -3.38 10.42
N ARG A 597 20.66 -4.02 10.35
CA ARG A 597 20.47 -5.29 9.65
C ARG A 597 20.42 -5.09 8.13
N PRO A 598 20.88 -6.07 7.32
CA PRO A 598 20.79 -6.04 5.87
C PRO A 598 19.34 -6.27 5.44
N ASP A 599 18.56 -5.19 5.46
CA ASP A 599 17.15 -5.15 5.12
C ASP A 599 16.89 -3.98 4.18
N PRO A 600 15.78 -3.95 3.42
CA PRO A 600 15.32 -2.73 2.77
C PRO A 600 14.83 -1.74 3.83
N HIS A 601 15.47 -0.57 3.88
CA HIS A 601 15.09 0.53 4.76
C HIS A 601 14.56 1.70 3.95
N THR A 602 13.65 2.47 4.53
CA THR A 602 13.07 3.64 3.87
C THR A 602 13.63 4.92 4.49
N GLY A 603 14.01 5.87 3.67
CA GLY A 603 14.27 7.25 4.03
C GLY A 603 13.38 8.19 3.22
N GLN A 604 13.26 9.42 3.67
CA GLN A 604 12.38 10.42 3.08
C GLN A 604 13.17 11.69 2.82
N VAL A 605 13.15 12.17 1.58
CA VAL A 605 13.69 13.49 1.23
C VAL A 605 12.52 14.44 1.10
N MET A 606 12.54 15.49 1.91
CA MET A 606 11.50 16.52 1.99
C MET A 606 12.07 17.84 1.51
N ALA A 607 11.28 18.67 0.83
CA ALA A 607 11.64 20.05 0.54
C ALA A 607 10.42 20.96 0.66
N LEU A 608 10.66 22.21 1.05
CA LEU A 608 9.66 23.26 1.02
C LEU A 608 10.28 24.46 0.32
N LEU A 609 9.82 24.72 -0.90
CA LEU A 609 10.38 25.71 -1.82
C LEU A 609 9.26 26.65 -2.27
N ASP A 610 9.31 27.92 -1.88
CA ASP A 610 8.27 28.92 -2.16
C ASP A 610 6.83 28.42 -1.85
N GLY A 611 6.67 27.75 -0.71
CA GLY A 611 5.42 27.16 -0.25
C GLY A 611 5.03 25.84 -0.93
N VAL A 612 5.79 25.38 -1.91
CA VAL A 612 5.61 24.06 -2.53
C VAL A 612 6.32 23.01 -1.68
N TYR A 613 5.53 22.17 -1.04
CA TYR A 613 6.03 21.04 -0.27
C TYR A 613 6.21 19.84 -1.19
N LEU A 614 7.39 19.22 -1.13
CA LEU A 614 7.80 18.09 -1.94
C LEU A 614 8.27 16.96 -1.04
N LEU A 615 7.92 15.73 -1.39
CA LEU A 615 8.40 14.52 -0.74
C LEU A 615 8.87 13.52 -1.81
N SER A 616 9.98 12.84 -1.56
CA SER A 616 10.44 11.72 -2.37
C SER A 616 11.07 10.65 -1.47
N PRO A 617 10.52 9.42 -1.46
CA PRO A 617 11.11 8.33 -0.70
C PRO A 617 12.43 7.85 -1.31
N ALA A 618 13.24 7.22 -0.47
CA ALA A 618 14.46 6.53 -0.83
C ALA A 618 14.48 5.16 -0.14
N VAL A 619 14.40 4.08 -0.91
CA VAL A 619 14.50 2.72 -0.40
C VAL A 619 15.95 2.27 -0.50
N MET A 620 16.63 2.20 0.64
CA MET A 620 18.01 1.77 0.78
C MET A 620 18.06 0.24 0.90
N ASN A 621 18.56 -0.40 -0.15
CA ASN A 621 18.75 -1.85 -0.16
C ASN A 621 20.11 -2.18 0.45
N LEU A 622 20.14 -2.48 1.75
CA LEU A 622 21.39 -2.74 2.47
C LEU A 622 21.94 -4.12 2.14
N ALA A 623 23.16 -4.15 1.60
CA ALA A 623 23.91 -5.38 1.34
C ALA A 623 24.51 -5.97 2.64
#